data_AF-X1SJC8-F1
#
_entry.id   AF-X1SJC8-F1
#
_cell.length_a   1.000
_cell.length_b   1.000
_cell.length_c   1.000
_cell.angle_alpha   90.00
_cell.angle_beta   90.00
_cell.angle_gamma   90.00
#
_symmetry.space_group_name_H-M   'P 1'
#
loop_
_entity.id
_entity.type
_entity.pdbx_description
1 polymer ?
#
loop_
_entity_poly.entity_id
_entity_poly.type
_entity_poly.pdbx_seq_one_letter_code
_entity_poly.pdbx_strand_id
1 'polypeptide(L)' 'MLLKNMLPQFGIEPERLKMEWIPASEAPQFQPTVNGFINKVTGLGPLTLNKKATKETG' A
#
# COMPACT_ATOMS: atom_id res chain seq x y z
N MET A 1 2.68 -0.54 -15.47
CA MET A 1 1.87 -0.54 -14.23
C MET A 1 0.42 -0.82 -14.58
N LEU A 2 -0.07 -2.04 -14.33
CA LEU A 2 -1.49 -2.39 -14.50
C LEU A 2 -2.18 -2.48 -13.12
N LEU A 3 -1.58 -3.24 -12.20
CA LEU A 3 -2.11 -3.44 -10.85
C LEU A 3 -2.42 -2.12 -10.13
N LYS A 4 -1.49 -1.15 -10.14
CA LYS A 4 -1.68 0.16 -9.49
C LYS A 4 -2.92 0.90 -9.99
N ASN A 5 -3.21 0.80 -11.29
CA ASN A 5 -4.35 1.45 -11.93
C ASN A 5 -5.67 0.71 -11.68
N MET A 6 -5.60 -0.57 -11.31
CA MET A 6 -6.77 -1.37 -10.95
C MET A 6 -7.19 -1.19 -9.49
N LEU A 7 -6.28 -0.82 -8.59
CA LEU A 7 -6.57 -0.64 -7.16
C LEU A 7 -7.78 0.27 -6.87
N PRO A 8 -7.95 1.43 -7.54
CA PRO A 8 -9.12 2.28 -7.29
C PRO A 8 -10.46 1.60 -7.59
N GLN A 9 -10.49 0.64 -8.51
CA GLN A 9 -11.71 -0.12 -8.86
C GLN A 9 -12.20 -1.01 -7.71
N PHE A 10 -11.29 -1.37 -6.79
CA PHE A 10 -11.58 -2.14 -5.59
C PHE A 10 -11.73 -1.25 -4.34
N GLY A 11 -11.75 0.07 -4.49
CA GLY A 11 -11.79 1.00 -3.37
C GLY A 11 -10.47 1.08 -2.58
N ILE A 12 -9.34 0.78 -3.23
CA ILE A 12 -8.01 0.85 -2.64
C ILE A 12 -7.28 2.06 -3.21
N GLU A 13 -6.72 2.89 -2.34
CA GLU A 13 -5.90 4.04 -2.71
C GLU A 13 -4.63 3.56 -3.44
N PRO A 14 -4.33 4.06 -4.66
CA PRO A 14 -3.19 3.60 -5.45
C PRO A 14 -1.84 3.84 -4.74
N GLU A 15 -1.81 4.76 -3.79
CA GLU A 15 -0.71 5.06 -2.88
C GLU A 15 -0.30 3.90 -1.97
N ARG A 16 -1.20 2.93 -1.74
CA ARG A 16 -0.94 1.71 -0.95
C ARG A 16 -0.09 0.67 -1.70
N LEU A 17 0.27 0.94 -2.96
CA LEU A 17 1.21 0.14 -3.73
C LEU A 17 2.42 0.97 -4.15
N LYS A 18 3.60 0.50 -3.76
CA LYS A 18 4.88 1.05 -4.16
C LYS A 18 5.74 -0.05 -4.78
N MET A 19 6.24 0.22 -5.98
CA MET A 19 7.19 -0.64 -6.70
C MET A 19 8.42 0.20 -6.95
N GLU A 20 9.53 -0.19 -6.34
CA GLU A 20 10.81 0.51 -6.45
C GLU A 20 11.90 -0.53 -6.61
N TRP A 21 12.75 -0.34 -7.61
CA TRP A 21 13.92 -1.19 -7.85
C TRP A 21 15.10 -0.55 -7.15
N ILE A 22 15.65 -1.23 -6.15
CA ILE A 22 16.82 -0.76 -5.40
C ILE A 22 18.00 -1.68 -5.74
N PRO A 23 18.99 -1.21 -6.52
CA PRO A 23 20.19 -1.98 -6.81
C PRO A 23 20.95 -2.33 -5.54
N ALA A 24 21.71 -3.43 -5.55
CA ALA A 24 22.52 -3.84 -4.40
C ALA A 24 23.56 -2.77 -3.98
N SER A 25 24.08 -1.99 -4.94
CA SER A 25 24.99 -0.86 -4.68
C SER A 25 24.34 0.27 -3.87
N GLU A 26 23.01 0.34 -3.86
CA GLU A 26 22.22 1.34 -3.14
C GLU A 26 21.51 0.74 -1.93
N ALA A 27 22.02 -0.37 -1.38
CA ALA A 27 21.47 -1.01 -0.19
C ALA A 27 21.13 -0.05 0.98
N PRO A 28 21.93 1.01 1.26
CA PRO A 28 21.57 1.99 2.30
C PRO A 28 20.24 2.72 2.06
N GLN A 29 19.76 2.80 0.81
CA GLN A 29 18.49 3.45 0.46
C GLN A 29 17.26 2.57 0.76
N PHE A 30 17.44 1.27 1.01
CA PHE A 30 16.34 0.36 1.28
C PHE A 30 15.55 0.78 2.53
N GLN A 31 16.25 1.00 3.64
CA GLN A 31 15.64 1.36 4.93
C GLN A 31 14.84 2.67 4.88
N PRO A 32 15.38 3.81 4.37
CA PRO A 32 14.60 5.04 4.27
C PRO A 32 13.44 4.92 3.28
N THR A 33 13.61 4.15 2.21
CA THR A 33 12.54 3.89 1.23
C THR A 33 11.35 3.16 1.85
N VAL A 34 11.62 2.10 2.61
CA VAL A 34 10.60 1.33 3.32
C VAL A 34 9.94 2.16 4.41
N ASN A 35 10.72 2.89 5.22
CA ASN A 35 10.18 3.77 6.27
C ASN A 35 9.29 4.87 5.70
N GLY A 36 9.70 5.50 4.59
CA GLY A 36 8.87 6.49 3.90
C GLY A 36 7.56 5.90 3.38
N PHE A 37 7.60 4.66 2.89
CA PHE A 37 6.38 3.96 2.47
C PHE A 37 5.48 3.60 3.67
N ILE A 38 6.05 3.14 4.79
CA ILE A 38 5.31 2.89 6.03
C ILE A 38 4.63 4.17 6.49
N ASN A 39 5.34 5.29 6.57
CA ASN A 39 4.77 6.59 6.96
C ASN A 39 3.60 6.99 6.06
N LYS A 40 3.75 6.79 4.75
CA LYS A 40 2.69 7.06 3.77
C LYS A 40 1.45 6.18 4.01
N VAL A 41 1.62 4.87 4.17
CA VAL A 41 0.50 3.95 4.42
C VAL A 41 -0.15 4.20 5.77
N THR A 42 0.64 4.48 6.81
CA THR A 42 0.13 4.87 8.14
C THR A 42 -0.70 6.15 8.07
N GLY A 43 -0.24 7.15 7.30
CA GLY A 43 -0.99 8.40 7.08
C GLY A 43 -2.33 8.21 6.37
N LEU A 44 -2.46 7.18 5.52
CA LEU A 44 -3.74 6.80 4.90
C LEU A 44 -4.68 6.05 5.86
N GLY A 45 -4.20 5.67 7.04
CA GLY A 45 -4.96 4.88 8.00
C GLY A 45 -5.21 3.43 7.55
N PRO A 46 -5.91 2.63 8.37
CA PRO A 46 -6.19 1.23 8.08
C PRO A 46 -7.13 1.06 6.89
N LEU A 47 -6.86 0.05 6.07
CA LEU A 47 -7.73 -0.31 4.96
C LEU A 47 -9.01 -0.98 5.49
N THR A 48 -10.18 -0.53 5.04
CA THR A 48 -11.49 -0.93 5.62
C THR A 48 -12.29 -1.93 4.78
N LEU A 49 -11.67 -2.60 3.79
CA LEU A 49 -12.36 -3.52 2.86
C LEU A 49 -13.16 -4.64 3.57
N ASN A 50 -12.64 -5.16 4.67
CA ASN A 50 -13.28 -6.27 5.41
C ASN A 50 -14.40 -5.84 6.36
N LYS A 51 -14.61 -4.54 6.58
CA LYS A 51 -15.64 -4.06 7.53
C LYS A 51 -17.07 -4.23 7.00
N LYS A 52 -17.23 -4.49 5.69
CA LYS A 52 -18.51 -4.87 5.07
C LYS A 52 -18.80 -6.37 5.15
N ALA A 53 -17.79 -7.23 5.24
CA ALA A 53 -17.97 -8.69 5.23
C ALA A 53 -18.49 -9.26 6.57
N THR A 54 -18.42 -8.49 7.67
CA THR A 54 -18.80 -8.97 9.02
C THR A 54 -20.18 -8.48 9.50
N LYS A 55 -21.00 -7.88 8.61
CA LYS A 55 -22.36 -7.39 8.95
C LYS A 55 -23.50 -8.20 8.32
N GLU A 56 -23.25 -9.45 7.95
CA GLU A 56 -24.28 -10.41 7.50
C GLU A 56 -24.08 -11.75 8.21
N THR A 57 -24.32 -11.76 9.51
CA THR A 57 -24.68 -12.97 10.25
C THR A 57 -25.48 -12.52 11.47
N GLY A 58 -26.73 -12.16 11.19
CA GLY A 58 -27.83 -12.19 12.15
C GLY A 58 -28.66 -13.43 11.87
#